data_AF-A0A1L5NL18-F1
#
_entry.id   AF-A0A1L5NL18-F1
#
_cell.length_a   1.000
_cell.length_b   1.000
_cell.length_c   1.000
_cell.angle_alpha   90.00
_cell.angle_beta   90.00
_cell.angle_gamma   90.00
#
_symmetry.space_group_name_H-M   'P 1'
#
loop_
_entity.id
_entity.type
_entity.pdbx_description
1 polymer ?
#
loop_
_entity_poly.entity_id
_entity_poly.type
_entity_poly.pdbx_seq_one_letter_code
_entity_poly.pdbx_strand_id
1 'polypeptide(L)'
;MEGLEGDAPERGAQLVDKAVSLNPAFPMWSARIFTYAYFMAGRYEDALRMLDRLAPENYGRKHWVMRSGALAALGRTEEANVSVTDALRRFPNLTVEGFVNIPGFNEAERQRLIETMRLAAFPDCAKAEELAKIKKCASP
;
A
#
# COMPACT_ATOMS: atom_id res chain seq x y z
N MET A 1 -19.08 22.69 14.64
CA MET A 1 -19.32 21.31 14.17
C MET A 1 -18.16 20.96 13.26
N GLU A 2 -16.97 20.82 13.84
CA GLU A 2 -15.71 20.50 13.16
C GLU A 2 -15.27 19.16 13.72
N GLY A 3 -15.16 18.13 12.89
CA GLY A 3 -14.77 16.80 13.39
C GLY A 3 -15.03 15.61 12.46
N LEU A 4 -15.64 15.78 11.29
CA LEU A 4 -16.01 14.65 10.43
C LEU A 4 -15.00 14.33 9.30
N GLU A 5 -14.11 15.26 8.93
CA GLU A 5 -13.19 15.02 7.80
C GLU A 5 -11.93 14.21 8.17
N GLY A 6 -11.57 14.14 9.46
CA GLY A 6 -10.44 13.33 9.94
C GLY A 6 -10.77 11.89 10.36
N ASP A 7 -12.06 11.57 10.51
CA ASP A 7 -12.53 10.32 11.16
C ASP A 7 -12.95 9.22 10.16
N ALA A 8 -13.08 9.54 8.87
CA ALA A 8 -13.55 8.59 7.87
C ALA A 8 -12.64 7.33 7.73
N PRO A 9 -11.30 7.43 7.73
CA PRO A 9 -10.43 6.25 7.68
C PRO A 9 -10.52 5.39 8.95
N GLU A 10 -10.55 6.02 10.11
CA GLU A 10 -10.61 5.32 11.41
C GLU A 10 -11.95 4.59 11.58
N ARG A 11 -13.06 5.22 11.21
CA ARG A 11 -14.36 4.55 11.12
C ARG A 11 -14.33 3.35 10.17
N GLY A 12 -13.61 3.46 9.06
CA GLY A 12 -13.38 2.34 8.14
C GLY A 12 -12.68 1.16 8.83
N ALA A 13 -11.61 1.43 9.57
CA ALA A 13 -10.90 0.41 10.34
C ALA A 13 -11.77 -0.24 11.43
N GLN A 14 -12.59 0.54 12.14
CA GLN A 14 -13.52 0.01 13.16
C GLN A 14 -14.58 -0.93 12.56
N LEU A 15 -15.08 -0.63 11.35
CA LEU A 15 -15.99 -1.52 10.65
C LEU A 15 -15.30 -2.84 10.27
N VAL A 16 -14.02 -2.77 9.89
CA VAL A 16 -13.21 -3.97 9.64
C VAL A 16 -13.02 -4.76 10.93
N ASP A 17 -12.68 -4.14 12.06
CA ASP A 17 -12.57 -4.83 13.35
C ASP A 17 -13.85 -5.60 13.68
N LYS A 18 -15.01 -4.95 13.50
CA LYS A 18 -16.31 -5.60 13.70
C LYS A 18 -16.49 -6.78 12.74
N ALA A 19 -16.17 -6.63 11.46
CA ALA A 19 -16.28 -7.72 10.49
C ALA A 19 -15.38 -8.91 10.85
N VAL A 20 -14.14 -8.66 11.28
CA VAL A 20 -13.20 -9.71 11.72
C VAL A 20 -13.71 -10.40 12.99
N SER A 21 -14.29 -9.66 13.93
CA SER A 21 -14.84 -10.24 15.16
C SER A 21 -16.05 -11.16 14.91
N LEU A 22 -16.89 -10.81 13.93
CA LEU A 22 -18.07 -11.60 13.55
C LEU A 22 -17.71 -12.87 12.78
N ASN A 23 -16.66 -12.83 11.96
CA ASN A 23 -16.18 -13.98 11.22
C ASN A 23 -14.66 -13.98 11.11
N PRO A 24 -13.93 -14.61 12.06
CA PRO A 24 -12.47 -14.72 12.00
C PRO A 24 -11.96 -15.49 10.77
N ALA A 25 -12.80 -16.38 10.22
CA ALA A 25 -12.56 -17.16 9.00
C ALA A 25 -13.08 -16.44 7.74
N PHE A 26 -13.09 -15.10 7.74
CA PHE A 26 -13.49 -14.32 6.57
C PHE A 26 -12.71 -14.72 5.31
N PRO A 27 -13.32 -14.60 4.12
CA PRO A 27 -12.68 -14.99 2.88
C PRO A 27 -11.35 -14.27 2.64
N MET A 28 -10.38 -15.00 2.09
CA MET A 28 -9.03 -14.49 1.84
C MET A 28 -8.99 -13.20 1.02
N TRP A 29 -9.90 -13.01 0.07
CA TRP A 29 -9.97 -11.80 -0.74
C TRP A 29 -10.31 -10.54 0.10
N SER A 30 -11.02 -10.69 1.22
CA SER A 30 -11.38 -9.58 2.10
C SER A 30 -10.15 -8.95 2.77
N ALA A 31 -9.08 -9.73 2.99
CA ALA A 31 -7.82 -9.23 3.54
C ALA A 31 -7.23 -8.07 2.71
N ARG A 32 -7.43 -8.07 1.39
CA ARG A 32 -6.99 -6.98 0.48
C ARG A 32 -7.70 -5.65 0.79
N ILE A 33 -9.01 -5.72 1.04
CA ILE A 33 -9.85 -4.56 1.35
C ILE A 33 -9.52 -4.07 2.77
N PHE A 34 -9.40 -5.00 3.72
CA PHE A 34 -9.10 -4.70 5.11
C PHE A 34 -7.74 -4.06 5.29
N THR A 35 -6.72 -4.54 4.57
CA THR A 35 -5.40 -3.91 4.53
C THR A 35 -5.50 -2.42 4.19
N TYR A 36 -6.31 -2.06 3.19
CA TYR A 36 -6.45 -0.66 2.78
C TYR A 36 -7.09 0.19 3.86
N ALA A 37 -8.17 -0.28 4.47
CA ALA A 37 -8.87 0.46 5.53
C ALA A 37 -7.93 0.73 6.72
N TYR A 38 -7.24 -0.31 7.21
CA TYR A 38 -6.28 -0.16 8.29
C TYR A 38 -5.11 0.75 7.93
N PHE A 39 -4.56 0.61 6.72
CA PHE A 39 -3.46 1.45 6.28
C PHE A 39 -3.85 2.93 6.20
N MET A 40 -5.04 3.24 5.67
CA MET A 40 -5.50 4.63 5.58
C MET A 40 -5.83 5.25 6.95
N ALA A 41 -6.21 4.42 7.92
CA ALA A 41 -6.35 4.80 9.33
C ALA A 41 -5.00 4.97 10.05
N GLY A 42 -3.87 4.64 9.43
CA GLY A 42 -2.55 4.64 10.10
C GLY A 42 -2.34 3.46 11.05
N ARG A 43 -3.24 2.46 11.03
CA ARG A 43 -3.14 1.22 11.81
C ARG A 43 -2.26 0.21 11.09
N TYR A 44 -0.97 0.51 11.04
CA TYR A 44 0.00 -0.20 10.21
C TYR A 44 0.20 -1.66 10.63
N GLU A 45 0.18 -2.00 11.92
CA GLU A 45 0.25 -3.38 12.39
C GLU A 45 -0.97 -4.20 11.96
N ASP A 46 -2.17 -3.61 12.01
CA ASP A 46 -3.39 -4.27 11.55
C ASP A 46 -3.33 -4.52 10.04
N ALA A 47 -2.84 -3.54 9.27
CA ALA A 47 -2.64 -3.69 7.84
C ALA A 47 -1.65 -4.83 7.52
N LEU A 48 -0.53 -4.92 8.23
CA LEU A 48 0.44 -6.00 8.07
C LEU A 48 -0.16 -7.36 8.43
N ARG A 49 -0.94 -7.45 9.52
CA ARG A 49 -1.64 -8.70 9.88
C ARG A 49 -2.59 -9.18 8.79
N MET A 50 -3.25 -8.26 8.07
CA MET A 50 -4.08 -8.64 6.92
C MET A 50 -3.24 -9.11 5.72
N LEU A 51 -2.12 -8.42 5.46
CA LEU A 51 -1.17 -8.78 4.42
C LEU A 51 -0.51 -10.13 4.66
N ASP A 52 -0.21 -10.49 5.91
CA ASP A 52 0.43 -11.77 6.27
C ASP A 52 -0.51 -12.97 6.06
N ARG A 53 -1.83 -12.75 5.98
CA ARG A 53 -2.76 -13.81 5.57
C ARG A 53 -2.59 -14.16 4.09
N LEU A 54 -2.21 -13.20 3.26
CA LEU A 54 -2.07 -13.34 1.82
C LEU A 54 -0.66 -13.80 1.45
N ALA A 55 -0.55 -14.76 0.51
CA ALA A 55 0.75 -15.09 -0.06
C ALA A 55 1.29 -13.93 -0.93
N PRO A 56 2.61 -13.63 -0.94
CA PRO A 56 3.19 -12.54 -1.73
C PRO A 56 2.89 -12.59 -3.23
N GLU A 57 2.64 -13.78 -3.79
CA GLU A 57 2.24 -13.97 -5.19
C GLU A 57 0.87 -13.33 -5.48
N ASN A 58 0.05 -13.16 -4.45
CA ASN A 58 -1.26 -12.52 -4.54
C ASN A 58 -1.21 -11.00 -4.32
N TYR A 59 -0.01 -10.41 -4.14
CA TYR A 59 0.15 -8.96 -4.00
C TYR A 59 0.17 -8.27 -5.36
N GLY A 60 -0.80 -7.38 -5.57
CA GLY A 60 -0.68 -6.32 -6.58
C GLY A 60 0.17 -5.14 -6.09
N ARG A 61 0.51 -4.20 -6.99
CA ARG A 61 1.28 -2.96 -6.69
C ARG A 61 0.87 -2.28 -5.38
N LYS A 62 -0.45 -2.10 -5.17
CA LYS A 62 -1.00 -1.47 -3.96
C LYS A 62 -0.60 -2.17 -2.67
N HIS A 63 -0.58 -3.50 -2.65
CA HIS A 63 -0.25 -4.29 -1.45
C HIS A 63 1.24 -4.23 -1.13
N TRP A 64 2.09 -4.22 -2.15
CA TRP A 64 3.53 -3.99 -1.97
C TRP A 64 3.84 -2.60 -1.43
N VAL A 65 3.16 -1.56 -1.94
CA VAL A 65 3.26 -0.19 -1.43
C VAL A 65 2.81 -0.13 0.03
N MET A 66 1.62 -0.65 0.34
CA MET A 66 1.09 -0.62 1.71
C MET A 66 1.94 -1.44 2.68
N ARG A 67 2.46 -2.61 2.27
CA ARG A 67 3.36 -3.41 3.10
C ARG A 67 4.63 -2.65 3.46
N SER A 68 5.34 -2.17 2.43
CA SER A 68 6.63 -1.51 2.61
C SER A 68 6.47 -0.20 3.38
N GLY A 69 5.45 0.58 3.06
CA GLY A 69 5.10 1.81 3.77
C GLY A 69 4.72 1.58 5.23
N ALA A 70 3.95 0.53 5.52
CA ALA A 70 3.57 0.17 6.88
C ALA A 70 4.79 -0.27 7.71
N LEU A 71 5.67 -1.10 7.14
CA LEU A 71 6.92 -1.49 7.81
C LEU A 71 7.80 -0.28 8.11
N ALA A 72 7.95 0.62 7.15
CA ALA A 72 8.75 1.83 7.32
C ALA A 72 8.16 2.77 8.39
N ALA A 73 6.83 2.97 8.38
CA ALA A 73 6.13 3.79 9.37
C ALA A 73 6.26 3.25 10.80
N LEU A 74 6.43 1.94 10.96
CA LEU A 74 6.68 1.27 12.24
C LEU A 74 8.17 1.21 12.63
N GLY A 75 9.05 1.84 11.85
CA GLY A 75 10.51 1.81 12.09
C GLY A 75 11.17 0.47 11.78
N ARG A 76 10.47 -0.46 11.13
CA ARG A 76 10.99 -1.77 10.69
C ARG A 76 11.73 -1.63 9.36
N THR A 77 12.75 -0.77 9.34
CA THR A 77 13.43 -0.30 8.13
C THR A 77 14.04 -1.43 7.29
N GLU A 78 14.66 -2.42 7.93
CA GLU A 78 15.28 -3.54 7.21
C GLU A 78 14.24 -4.37 6.44
N GLU A 79 13.11 -4.67 7.09
CA GLU A 79 12.01 -5.40 6.45
C GLU A 79 11.34 -4.57 5.36
N ALA A 80 11.25 -3.24 5.55
CA ALA A 80 10.77 -2.34 4.51
C ALA A 80 11.67 -2.36 3.28
N ASN A 81 13.00 -2.34 3.44
CA ASN A 81 13.97 -2.40 2.34
C ASN A 81 13.85 -3.72 1.55
N VAL A 82 13.71 -4.85 2.25
CA VAL A 82 13.47 -6.14 1.61
C VAL A 82 12.15 -6.12 0.84
N SER A 83 11.08 -5.62 1.46
CA SER A 83 9.76 -5.50 0.83
C SER A 83 9.78 -4.61 -0.42
N VAL A 84 10.50 -3.48 -0.39
CA VAL A 84 10.67 -2.62 -1.58
C VAL A 84 11.47 -3.33 -2.66
N THR A 85 12.54 -4.04 -2.29
CA THR A 85 13.34 -4.80 -3.25
C THR A 85 12.50 -5.86 -3.97
N ASP A 86 11.68 -6.61 -3.24
CA ASP A 86 10.77 -7.60 -3.82
C ASP A 86 9.67 -6.94 -4.67
N ALA A 87 9.13 -5.81 -4.21
CA ALA A 87 8.16 -5.02 -4.96
C ALA A 87 8.72 -4.57 -6.32
N LEU A 88 9.94 -4.02 -6.34
CA LEU A 88 10.61 -3.53 -7.55
C LEU A 88 11.06 -4.66 -8.46
N ARG A 89 11.42 -5.84 -7.92
CA ARG A 89 11.69 -7.03 -8.73
C ARG A 89 10.45 -7.46 -9.53
N ARG A 90 9.25 -7.33 -8.94
CA ARG A 90 7.97 -7.64 -9.61
C ARG A 90 7.45 -6.50 -10.49
N PHE A 91 7.63 -5.26 -10.02
CA PHE A 91 7.13 -4.04 -10.65
C PHE A 91 8.26 -3.01 -10.76
N PRO A 92 9.16 -3.13 -11.75
CA PRO A 92 10.34 -2.26 -11.86
C PRO A 92 10.02 -0.77 -12.06
N ASN A 93 8.81 -0.45 -12.50
CA ASN A 93 8.33 0.92 -12.71
C ASN A 93 7.49 1.46 -11.55
N LEU A 94 7.42 0.75 -10.42
CA LEU A 94 6.70 1.20 -9.24
C LEU A 94 7.46 2.34 -8.56
N THR A 95 6.93 3.55 -8.72
CA THR A 95 7.52 4.81 -8.26
C THR A 95 6.49 5.60 -7.48
N VAL A 96 6.92 6.55 -6.66
CA VAL A 96 6.01 7.42 -5.89
C VAL A 96 5.09 8.15 -6.86
N GLU A 97 5.64 8.90 -7.81
CA GLU A 97 4.88 9.67 -8.79
C GLU A 97 3.92 8.79 -9.60
N GLY A 98 4.42 7.68 -10.14
CA GLY A 98 3.63 6.78 -10.99
C GLY A 98 2.50 6.09 -10.23
N PHE A 99 2.68 5.81 -8.94
CA PHE A 99 1.66 5.16 -8.13
C PHE A 99 0.58 6.13 -7.66
N VAL A 100 0.98 7.30 -7.16
CA VAL A 100 0.03 8.23 -6.55
C VAL A 100 -0.86 8.90 -7.61
N ASN A 101 -0.37 9.07 -8.84
CA ASN A 101 -1.15 9.61 -9.97
C ASN A 101 -2.22 8.65 -10.52
N ILE A 102 -2.33 7.42 -10.00
CA ILE A 102 -3.41 6.51 -10.37
C ILE A 102 -4.76 7.11 -9.93
N PRO A 103 -5.80 7.11 -10.80
CA PRO A 103 -7.14 7.56 -10.42
C PRO A 103 -7.71 6.75 -9.24
N GLY A 104 -8.45 7.41 -8.35
CA GLY A 104 -9.19 6.77 -7.28
C GLY A 104 -8.69 7.05 -5.86
N PHE A 105 -7.58 7.76 -5.69
CA PHE A 105 -7.17 8.30 -4.38
C PHE A 105 -7.66 9.73 -4.21
N ASN A 106 -8.26 10.02 -3.05
CA ASN A 106 -8.47 11.39 -2.59
C ASN A 106 -7.13 12.02 -2.13
N GLU A 107 -7.17 13.31 -1.80
CA GLU A 107 -5.95 14.05 -1.44
C GLU A 107 -5.27 13.51 -0.18
N ALA A 108 -6.02 13.20 0.88
CA ALA A 108 -5.47 12.68 2.12
C ALA A 108 -4.82 11.30 1.93
N GLU A 109 -5.48 10.42 1.16
CA GLU A 109 -4.93 9.11 0.80
C GLU A 109 -3.64 9.26 -0.01
N ARG A 110 -3.63 10.19 -0.98
CA ARG A 110 -2.46 10.51 -1.79
C ARG A 110 -1.29 10.95 -0.93
N GLN A 111 -1.51 11.87 0.01
CA GLN A 111 -0.45 12.36 0.90
C GLN A 111 0.11 11.25 1.78
N ARG A 112 -0.75 10.41 2.39
CA ARG A 112 -0.29 9.26 3.19
C ARG A 112 0.54 8.29 2.37
N LEU A 113 0.12 8.02 1.12
CA LEU A 113 0.89 7.15 0.22
C LEU A 113 2.24 7.77 -0.13
N ILE A 114 2.30 9.07 -0.44
CA ILE A 114 3.58 9.76 -0.72
C ILE A 114 4.53 9.65 0.48
N GLU A 115 4.04 9.98 1.67
CA GLU A 115 4.83 9.97 2.90
C GLU A 115 5.39 8.57 3.19
N THR A 116 4.52 7.56 3.23
CA THR A 116 4.91 6.19 3.57
C THR A 116 5.78 5.55 2.48
N MET A 117 5.56 5.87 1.20
CA MET A 117 6.42 5.36 0.13
C MET A 117 7.82 5.98 0.18
N ARG A 118 7.93 7.28 0.46
CA ARG A 118 9.23 7.94 0.64
C ARG A 118 9.96 7.42 1.86
N LEU A 119 9.23 7.19 2.96
CA LEU A 119 9.79 6.59 4.17
C LEU A 119 10.33 5.17 3.92
N ALA A 120 9.66 4.40 3.06
CA ALA A 120 10.11 3.09 2.61
C ALA A 120 11.20 3.14 1.52
N ALA A 121 11.66 4.33 1.12
CA ALA A 121 12.68 4.54 0.08
C ALA A 121 12.29 4.03 -1.33
N PHE A 122 11.01 4.13 -1.70
CA PHE A 122 10.64 3.95 -3.12
C PHE A 122 11.24 5.07 -3.99
N PRO A 123 11.60 4.79 -5.26
CA PRO A 123 12.04 5.83 -6.18
C PRO A 123 10.93 6.86 -6.45
N ASP A 124 11.24 8.15 -6.37
CA ASP A 124 10.23 9.20 -6.63
C ASP A 124 9.71 9.15 -8.07
N CYS A 125 10.60 9.02 -9.05
CA CYS A 125 10.31 9.02 -10.49
C CYS A 125 10.89 7.79 -11.18
N ALA A 126 10.32 7.41 -12.32
CA ALA A 126 10.89 6.34 -13.14
C ALA A 126 12.18 6.85 -13.82
N LYS A 127 13.26 6.07 -13.77
CA LYS A 127 14.47 6.40 -14.52
C LYS A 127 14.16 6.38 -16.02
N ALA A 128 14.68 7.36 -16.76
CA ALA A 128 14.44 7.52 -18.20
C ALA A 128 14.78 6.24 -19.00
N GLU A 129 15.80 5.50 -18.57
CA GLU A 129 16.21 4.23 -19.18
C GLU A 129 15.16 3.11 -19.04
N GLU A 130 14.41 3.07 -17.94
CA GLU A 130 13.36 2.06 -17.71
C GLU A 130 12.09 2.38 -18.50
N LEU A 131 11.75 3.67 -18.67
CA LEU A 131 10.67 4.12 -19.56
C LEU A 131 10.96 3.78 -21.03
N ALA A 132 12.24 3.83 -21.44
CA ALA A 132 12.66 3.48 -22.80
C ALA A 132 12.50 1.97 -23.10
N LYS A 133 12.73 1.10 -22.10
CA LYS A 133 12.53 -0.36 -22.24
C LYS A 133 11.05 -0.72 -22.45
N ILE A 134 10.13 -0.05 -21.76
CA ILE A 134 8.68 -0.27 -21.90
C ILE A 134 8.20 0.13 -23.30
N LYS A 135 8.66 1.28 -23.82
CA LYS A 135 8.36 1.70 -25.21
C LYS A 135 8.81 0.65 -26.22
N LYS A 136 9.97 0.02 -25.99
CA LYS A 136 10.52 -1.03 -26.87
C LYS A 136 9.70 -2.33 -26.84
N CYS A 137 9.07 -2.66 -25.71
CA CYS A 137 8.16 -3.81 -25.60
C CYS A 137 6.74 -3.54 -26.11
N ALA A 138 6.38 -2.27 -26.35
CA ALA A 138 5.06 -1.85 -26.82
C ALA A 138 5.00 -1.55 -28.33
N SER A 139 6.07 -1.83 -29.08
CA SER A 139 6.06 -1.79 -30.55
C SER A 139 5.80 -3.20 -31.11
N PRO A 140 4.85 -3.37 -32.05
CA PRO A 140 4.60 -4.65 -32.72
C PRO A 140 5.74 -5.08 -33.63
#